data_AF-A0A4V1IP67-F1
#
_entry.id   AF-A0A4V1IP67-F1
#
_cell.length_a   1.000
_cell.length_b   1.000
_cell.length_c   1.000
_cell.angle_alpha   90.00
_cell.angle_beta   90.00
_cell.angle_gamma   90.00
#
_symmetry.space_group_name_H-M   'P 1'
#
loop_
_entity.id
_entity.type
_entity.pdbx_description
1 polymer ?
#
loop_
_entity_poly.entity_id
_entity_poly.type
_entity_poly.pdbx_seq_one_letter_code
_entity_poly.pdbx_strand_id
1 'polypeptide(L)' 'MSRVLLYGWVKKLSKPTVKQQEEVDLKAEIARLKHELKRTEQERDILKEAAVFFAGESKNTTRS' A
#
# COMPACT_ATOMS: atom_id res chain seq x y z
N MET A 1 -26.40 3.75 -32.43
CA MET A 1 -25.81 3.24 -31.17
C MET A 1 -26.30 1.81 -30.91
N SER A 2 -25.41 0.86 -30.63
CA SER A 2 -25.78 -0.53 -30.32
C SER A 2 -26.50 -0.61 -28.97
N ARG A 3 -27.48 -1.52 -28.85
CA ARG A 3 -28.18 -1.83 -27.58
C ARG A 3 -27.19 -2.09 -26.44
N VAL A 4 -26.09 -2.78 -26.73
CA VAL A 4 -25.05 -3.12 -25.74
C VAL A 4 -24.39 -1.86 -25.16
N LEU A 5 -24.13 -0.85 -26.00
CA LEU A 5 -23.59 0.43 -25.54
C LEU A 5 -24.62 1.15 -24.66
N LEU A 6 -25.89 1.18 -25.08
CA LEU A 6 -26.96 1.83 -24.32
C LEU A 6 -27.15 1.21 -22.93
N TYR A 7 -27.25 -0.12 -22.85
CA TYR A 7 -27.35 -0.83 -21.57
C TYR A 7 -26.12 -0.59 -20.68
N GLY A 8 -24.93 -0.47 -21.26
CA GLY A 8 -23.71 -0.12 -20.53
C GLY A 8 -23.77 1.28 -19.89
N TRP A 9 -24.28 2.28 -20.60
CA TRP A 9 -24.44 3.64 -20.09
C TRP A 9 -25.52 3.75 -19.00
N VAL A 10 -26.67 3.10 -19.22
CA VAL A 10 -27.74 3.04 -18.21
C VAL A 10 -27.24 2.39 -16.92
N LYS A 11 -26.50 1.29 -17.01
CA LYS A 11 -25.94 0.60 -15.84
C LYS A 11 -24.89 1.43 -15.08
N LYS A 12 -24.11 2.25 -15.79
CA LYS A 12 -23.14 3.17 -15.19
C LYS A 12 -23.82 4.33 -14.47
N LEU A 13 -24.88 4.91 -15.06
CA LEU A 13 -25.68 5.95 -14.41
C LEU A 13 -26.57 5.41 -13.28
N SER A 14 -26.98 4.14 -13.34
CA SER A 14 -27.84 3.52 -12.31
C SER A 14 -27.08 3.14 -11.03
N LYS A 15 -25.75 3.18 -11.04
CA LYS A 15 -24.96 3.09 -9.80
C LYS A 15 -25.14 4.42 -9.04
N PRO A 16 -25.66 4.42 -7.79
CA PRO A 16 -25.76 5.65 -7.01
C PRO A 16 -24.41 6.32 -6.91
N THR A 17 -24.32 7.61 -7.22
CA THR A 17 -23.08 8.41 -7.21
C THR A 17 -22.30 8.27 -5.90
N VAL A 18 -23.01 8.11 -4.77
CA VAL A 18 -22.44 7.84 -3.44
C VAL A 18 -21.57 6.57 -3.42
N LYS A 19 -22.03 5.48 -4.02
CA LYS A 19 -21.26 4.22 -4.08
C LYS A 19 -20.03 4.33 -4.96
N GLN A 20 -20.05 5.20 -5.98
CA GLN A 20 -18.87 5.43 -6.82
C GLN A 20 -17.81 6.23 -6.08
N GLN A 21 -18.22 7.26 -5.32
CA GLN A 21 -17.30 8.04 -4.49
C GLN A 21 -16.67 7.16 -3.40
N GLU A 22 -17.47 6.34 -2.72
CA GLU A 22 -16.99 5.38 -1.73
C GLU A 22 -15.98 4.38 -2.34
N GLU A 23 -16.24 3.84 -3.53
CA GLU A 23 -15.28 2.98 -4.24
C GLU A 23 -13.96 3.71 -4.56
N VAL A 24 -13.98 5.02 -4.84
CA VAL A 24 -12.79 5.83 -5.11
C VAL A 24 -12.02 6.11 -3.81
N ASP A 25 -12.72 6.51 -2.75
CA ASP A 25 -12.12 6.80 -1.45
C ASP A 25 -11.47 5.55 -0.85
N LEU A 26 -12.13 4.38 -0.97
CA LEU A 26 -11.56 3.10 -0.56
C LEU A 26 -10.29 2.75 -1.34
N LYS A 27 -10.24 3.03 -2.65
CA LYS A 27 -9.02 2.80 -3.45
C LYS A 27 -7.88 3.72 -3.04
N ALA A 28 -8.18 4.98 -2.75
CA ALA A 28 -7.20 5.94 -2.25
C ALA A 28 -6.62 5.48 -0.90
N GLU A 29 -7.47 5.03 0.01
CA GLU A 29 -7.03 4.51 1.32
C GLU A 29 -6.21 3.23 1.17
N ILE A 30 -6.60 2.29 0.30
CA ILE A 30 -5.79 1.10 0.00
C ILE A 30 -4.40 1.48 -0.53
N ALA A 31 -4.31 2.49 -1.42
CA ALA A 31 -3.04 2.95 -1.95
C ALA A 31 -2.16 3.57 -0.85
N ARG A 32 -2.76 4.36 0.04
CA ARG A 32 -2.09 4.96 1.20
C ARG A 32 -1.57 3.88 2.16
N LEU A 33 -2.41 2.94 2.55
CA LEU A 33 -2.05 1.83 3.45
C LEU A 33 -0.93 0.96 2.87
N LYS A 34 -0.95 0.68 1.57
CA LYS A 34 0.15 -0.05 0.90
C LYS A 34 1.46 0.72 0.95
N HIS A 35 1.42 2.04 0.83
CA HIS A 35 2.62 2.87 0.92
C HIS A 35 3.18 2.90 2.34
N GLU A 36 2.32 3.07 3.34
CA GLU A 36 2.69 3.01 4.76
C GLU A 36 3.30 1.66 5.13
N LEU A 37 2.66 0.55 4.71
CA LEU A 37 3.18 -0.80 4.95
C LEU A 37 4.59 -0.97 4.37
N LYS A 38 4.79 -0.60 3.11
CA LYS A 38 6.11 -0.69 2.46
C LYS A 38 7.16 0.13 3.19
N ARG A 39 6.82 1.32 3.66
CA ARG A 39 7.73 2.17 4.44
C ARG A 39 8.09 1.51 5.77
N THR A 40 7.12 0.98 6.50
CA THR A 40 7.36 0.28 7.77
C THR A 40 8.22 -0.96 7.58
N GLU A 41 8.04 -1.71 6.49
CA GLU A 41 8.91 -2.83 6.12
C GLU A 41 10.36 -2.38 5.89
N GLN A 42 10.57 -1.28 5.16
CA GLN A 42 11.90 -0.71 4.93
C GLN A 42 12.57 -0.26 6.23
N GLU A 43 11.85 0.45 7.10
CA GLU A 43 12.35 0.87 8.41
C GLU A 43 12.73 -0.36 9.27
N ARG A 44 11.91 -1.41 9.24
CA ARG A 44 12.20 -2.69 9.90
C ARG A 44 13.46 -3.35 9.37
N ASP A 45 13.70 -3.31 8.08
CA ASP A 45 14.87 -3.93 7.47
C ASP A 45 16.14 -3.15 7.78
N ILE A 46 16.10 -1.81 7.73
CA ILE A 46 17.22 -0.96 8.17
C ILE A 46 17.62 -1.28 9.61
N LEU A 47 16.64 -1.43 10.51
CA LEU A 47 16.91 -1.76 11.90
C LEU A 47 17.53 -3.17 12.07
N LYS A 48 17.12 -4.14 11.26
CA LYS A 48 17.74 -5.49 11.28
C LYS A 48 19.20 -5.41 10.84
N GLU A 49 19.49 -4.72 9.74
CA GLU A 49 20.86 -4.56 9.23
C GLU A 49 21.75 -3.84 10.26
N ALA A 50 21.24 -2.77 10.87
CA ALA A 50 21.94 -2.07 11.94
C ALA A 50 22.23 -2.99 13.13
N ALA A 51 21.26 -3.79 13.57
CA ALA A 51 21.45 -4.74 14.67
C ALA A 51 22.52 -5.80 14.36
N VAL A 52 22.57 -6.32 13.12
CA VAL A 52 23.60 -7.25 12.67
C VAL A 52 24.99 -6.59 12.70
N PHE A 53 25.10 -5.38 12.14
CA PHE A 53 26.36 -4.62 12.15
C PHE A 53 26.87 -4.41 13.58
N PHE A 54 26.04 -3.87 14.48
CA PHE A 54 26.44 -3.61 15.86
C PHE A 54 26.78 -4.88 16.64
N ALA A 55 26.09 -5.99 16.39
CA ALA A 55 26.44 -7.27 16.99
C ALA A 55 27.80 -7.80 16.50
N GLY A 56 28.20 -7.50 15.26
CA GLY A 56 29.53 -7.76 14.72
C GLY A 56 30.61 -6.91 15.39
N GLU A 57 30.38 -5.60 15.48
CA GLU A 57 31.28 -4.65 16.14
C GLU A 57 31.47 -4.98 17.63
N SER A 58 30.41 -5.33 18.35
CA SER A 58 30.55 -5.73 19.76
C SER A 58 31.44 -6.97 19.95
N LYS A 59 31.51 -7.88 18.97
CA LYS A 59 32.35 -9.08 19.06
C LYS A 59 33.82 -8.80 18.74
N ASN A 60 34.09 -7.86 17.84
CA ASN A 60 35.47 -7.52 17.45
C ASN A 60 36.21 -6.77 18.57
N THR A 61 35.49 -5.92 19.32
CA THR A 61 36.05 -5.09 20.39
C THR A 61 36.40 -5.90 21.63
N THR A 62 35.65 -6.97 21.95
CA THR A 62 35.95 -7.86 23.09
C THR A 62 37.04 -8.88 22.78
N ARG A 63 37.41 -9.08 21.51
CA ARG A 63 38.46 -10.04 21.09
C ARG A 63 39.83 -9.40 20.93
N SER A 64 39.91 -8.07 20.89
CA SER A 64 41.16 -7.30 20.85
C SER A 64 41.70 -7.08 22.26
#